data_AF-A0A517SL13-F1
#
_entry.id   AF-A0A517SL13-F1
#
_cell.length_a   1.000
_cell.length_b   1.000
_cell.length_c   1.000
_cell.angle_alpha   90.00
_cell.angle_beta   90.00
_cell.angle_gamma   90.00
#
_symmetry.space_group_name_H-M   'P 1'
#
loop_
_entity.id
_entity.type
_entity.pdbx_description
1 polymer ?
#
loop_
_entity_poly.entity_id
_entity_poly.type
_entity_poly.pdbx_seq_one_letter_code
_entity_poly.pdbx_strand_id
1 'polypeptide(L)'
;MKRTVPLLITAIVGFVLVCSAFVPAAESWGEKALIWFDLLAGIAFILGGANLVGSQLKKISARRRGWGYALVTLVAFVITLTVGVLKLGVRPAQNQEFYGESFAPLPVDQLPAVTIDAAISDDVRSEQLPPSVRRQVTFTDAGLRVAGWLTPSQVADLSEVQPTLDWQCSIEKLAGLAVPPPAFRGRLAYRPDHQALSFKGVLSDVEKTELAQLAPESEPFRQAADNLAEKSNRKFSVAEATPPPGFELPPALASRAVLSDSTIQWTGPMSMADRTALALGSLRSRIAYPMGAEQLAAFQASLTADGPLNEDQQKAIARIASKDFSEDLIATINTAGVSAPGAKSACELVAERDSGVADLDPVIPAAPAVELNPAQKQAITAFVKAQTHDWTALETALKAAGPLTGSQSAAISEFQQKLPTIGQRNRQIFDELAMSGRLTPAQRQFLLKDYEVERTWQAAVARLFFTAHEVKYAWSGEFNQQGSRFWWLFEYIFQPIQSMMFALLAFYVASAAFRAFRAKNVEAILLLGTAFIILLGRTYVGSLATAWLPRESPLRLENLSVDIMRVFNSAGNRAIMIGIALGIASTSLKILLGIDRSHIGGKD
;
A
#
# COMPACT_ATOMS: atom_id res chain seq x y z
N MET A 1 -45.19 28.24 -4.81
CA MET A 1 -44.20 28.45 -5.88
C MET A 1 -43.77 27.08 -6.38
N LYS A 2 -44.18 26.75 -7.60
CA LYS A 2 -44.68 25.40 -7.90
C LYS A 2 -43.64 24.60 -8.69
N ARG A 3 -42.77 23.86 -7.99
CA ARG A 3 -42.04 22.61 -8.39
C ARG A 3 -41.19 22.60 -9.68
N THR A 4 -41.43 23.45 -10.66
CA THR A 4 -40.73 23.52 -11.95
C THR A 4 -39.33 24.10 -11.81
N VAL A 5 -39.13 25.07 -10.92
CA VAL A 5 -37.82 25.71 -10.72
C VAL A 5 -36.78 24.70 -10.19
N PRO A 6 -37.04 23.91 -9.12
CA PRO A 6 -36.12 22.87 -8.69
C PRO A 6 -35.82 21.82 -9.77
N LEU A 7 -36.85 21.35 -10.50
CA LEU A 7 -36.67 20.36 -11.56
C LEU A 7 -35.79 20.87 -12.71
N LEU A 8 -35.98 22.12 -13.10
CA LEU A 8 -35.20 22.77 -14.16
C LEU A 8 -33.75 22.99 -13.71
N ILE A 9 -33.52 23.34 -12.44
CA ILE A 9 -32.18 23.40 -11.85
C ILE A 9 -31.51 22.02 -11.90
N THR A 10 -32.20 20.95 -11.47
CA THR A 10 -31.65 19.58 -11.50
C THR A 10 -31.35 19.13 -12.93
N ALA A 11 -32.22 19.44 -13.90
CA ALA A 11 -32.01 19.13 -15.32
C ALA A 11 -30.74 19.79 -15.87
N ILE A 12 -30.58 21.10 -15.60
CA ILE A 12 -29.43 21.87 -16.06
C ILE A 12 -28.14 21.35 -15.41
N VAL A 13 -28.15 21.13 -14.09
CA VAL A 13 -26.98 20.61 -13.35
C VAL A 13 -26.58 19.23 -13.87
N GLY A 14 -27.55 18.33 -14.09
CA GLY A 14 -27.28 17.02 -14.67
C GLY A 14 -26.67 17.08 -16.07
N PHE A 15 -27.15 18.00 -16.91
CA PHE A 15 -26.59 18.20 -18.26
C PHE A 15 -25.17 18.78 -18.21
N VAL A 16 -24.92 19.77 -17.34
CA VAL A 16 -23.58 20.36 -17.14
C VAL A 16 -22.57 19.29 -16.70
N LEU A 17 -22.94 18.42 -15.76
CA LEU A 17 -22.10 17.31 -15.29
C LEU A 17 -21.77 16.28 -16.37
N VAL A 18 -22.71 16.00 -17.27
CA VAL A 18 -22.44 15.12 -18.42
C VAL A 18 -21.47 15.80 -19.38
N CYS A 19 -21.67 17.08 -19.69
CA CYS A 19 -20.78 17.83 -20.57
C CYS A 19 -19.36 17.98 -20.01
N SER A 20 -19.19 18.14 -18.70
CA SER A 20 -17.86 18.26 -18.09
C SER A 20 -16.99 17.01 -18.26
N ALA A 21 -17.59 15.82 -18.47
CA ALA A 21 -16.84 14.60 -18.71
C ALA A 21 -16.27 14.48 -20.14
N PHE A 22 -16.77 15.28 -21.09
CA PHE A 22 -16.36 15.21 -22.51
C PHE A 22 -15.63 16.47 -23.00
N VAL A 23 -15.63 17.57 -22.23
CA VAL A 23 -15.04 18.86 -22.61
C VAL A 23 -13.94 19.24 -21.61
N PRO A 24 -12.65 19.21 -22.00
CA PRO A 24 -11.52 19.51 -21.10
C PRO A 24 -11.62 20.88 -20.41
N ALA A 25 -12.13 21.91 -21.11
CA ALA A 25 -12.31 23.24 -20.53
C ALA A 25 -13.36 23.31 -19.41
N ALA A 26 -14.24 22.32 -19.30
CA ALA A 26 -15.31 22.25 -18.29
C ALA A 26 -14.99 21.28 -17.13
N GLU A 27 -13.78 20.70 -17.10
CA GLU A 27 -13.35 19.75 -16.07
C GLU A 27 -13.45 20.34 -14.65
N SER A 28 -13.00 21.60 -14.49
CA SER A 28 -13.09 22.34 -13.21
C SER A 28 -14.52 22.52 -12.68
N TRP A 29 -15.54 22.43 -13.54
CA TRP A 29 -16.95 22.51 -13.12
C TRP A 29 -17.40 21.18 -12.51
N GLY A 30 -16.88 20.05 -13.03
CA GLY A 30 -17.08 18.72 -12.47
C GLY A 30 -16.53 18.63 -11.05
N GLU A 31 -15.31 19.12 -10.81
CA GLU A 31 -14.68 19.16 -9.48
C GLU A 31 -15.52 19.97 -8.47
N LYS A 32 -15.97 21.16 -8.85
CA LYS A 32 -16.85 21.99 -8.00
C LYS A 32 -18.17 21.27 -7.72
N ALA A 33 -18.75 20.61 -8.72
CA ALA A 33 -20.00 19.88 -8.56
C ALA A 33 -19.85 18.65 -7.66
N LEU A 34 -18.70 17.97 -7.67
CA LEU A 34 -18.39 16.90 -6.72
C LEU A 34 -18.37 17.42 -5.28
N ILE A 35 -17.77 18.60 -5.03
CA ILE A 35 -17.80 19.24 -3.70
C ILE A 35 -19.25 19.50 -3.24
N TRP A 36 -20.10 20.04 -4.12
CA TRP A 36 -21.52 20.25 -3.82
C TRP A 36 -22.28 18.95 -3.59
N PHE A 37 -21.98 17.91 -4.38
CA PHE A 37 -22.55 16.59 -4.21
C PHE A 37 -22.19 16.00 -2.85
N ASP A 38 -20.93 16.07 -2.43
CA ASP A 38 -20.49 15.56 -1.13
C ASP A 38 -21.21 16.26 0.04
N LEU A 39 -21.42 17.58 -0.07
CA LEU A 39 -22.20 18.34 0.91
C LEU A 39 -23.66 17.83 0.97
N LEU A 40 -24.31 17.66 -0.18
CA LEU A 40 -25.68 17.17 -0.27
C LEU A 40 -25.81 15.72 0.21
N ALA A 41 -24.85 14.87 -0.13
CA ALA A 41 -24.77 13.49 0.31
C ALA A 41 -24.65 13.41 1.84
N GLY A 42 -23.83 14.27 2.45
CA GLY A 42 -23.72 14.39 3.91
C GLY A 42 -25.08 14.67 4.58
N ILE A 43 -25.86 15.62 4.04
CA ILE A 43 -27.20 15.93 4.55
C ILE A 43 -28.16 14.75 4.33
N ALA A 44 -28.11 14.11 3.17
CA ALA A 44 -28.94 12.95 2.83
C ALA A 44 -28.68 11.75 3.76
N PHE A 45 -27.43 11.48 4.11
CA PHE A 45 -27.07 10.42 5.06
C PHE A 45 -27.63 10.70 6.46
N ILE A 46 -27.56 11.95 6.93
CA ILE A 46 -28.15 12.35 8.22
C ILE A 46 -29.67 12.14 8.20
N LEU A 47 -30.35 12.60 7.15
CA LEU A 47 -31.80 12.45 7.02
C LEU A 47 -32.22 10.97 6.91
N GLY A 48 -31.46 10.18 6.14
CA GLY A 48 -31.66 8.74 6.00
C GLY A 48 -31.50 8.01 7.34
N GLY A 49 -30.45 8.34 8.10
CA GLY A 49 -30.21 7.81 9.44
C GLY A 49 -31.32 8.22 10.43
N ALA A 50 -31.72 9.49 10.42
CA ALA A 50 -32.81 9.99 11.26
C ALA A 50 -34.15 9.30 10.95
N ASN A 51 -34.46 9.09 9.67
CA ASN A 51 -35.66 8.37 9.25
C ASN A 51 -35.61 6.88 9.66
N LEU A 52 -34.46 6.23 9.52
CA LEU A 52 -34.26 4.87 10.01
C LEU A 52 -34.53 4.80 11.52
N VAL A 53 -33.85 5.62 12.32
CA VAL A 53 -34.01 5.66 13.77
C VAL A 53 -35.45 5.95 14.16
N GLY A 54 -36.07 7.00 13.59
CA GLY A 54 -37.45 7.38 13.88
C GLY A 54 -38.46 6.29 13.54
N SER A 55 -38.32 5.64 12.37
CA SER A 55 -39.22 4.59 11.93
C SER A 55 -39.11 3.32 12.79
N GLN A 56 -37.89 2.94 13.21
CA GLN A 56 -37.69 1.80 14.10
C GLN A 56 -38.15 2.11 15.53
N LEU A 57 -37.83 3.29 16.08
CA LEU A 57 -38.29 3.72 17.40
C LEU A 57 -39.83 3.75 17.49
N LYS A 58 -40.51 4.23 16.45
CA LYS A 58 -41.99 4.22 16.40
C LYS A 58 -42.55 2.80 16.42
N LYS A 59 -41.93 1.84 15.73
CA LYS A 59 -42.32 0.42 15.76
C LYS A 59 -42.09 -0.21 17.14
N ILE A 60 -40.98 0.13 17.80
CA ILE A 60 -40.63 -0.35 19.14
C ILE A 60 -41.59 0.22 20.19
N SER A 61 -41.77 1.55 20.20
CA SER A 61 -42.67 2.26 21.11
C SER A 61 -44.11 1.75 20.98
N ALA A 62 -44.59 1.56 19.75
CA ALA A 62 -45.94 1.05 19.49
C ALA A 62 -46.06 -0.49 19.58
N ARG A 63 -45.00 -1.21 19.96
CA ARG A 63 -44.91 -2.69 20.04
C ARG A 63 -45.57 -3.43 18.87
N ARG A 64 -45.40 -2.91 17.65
CA ARG A 64 -45.99 -3.52 16.45
C ARG A 64 -45.36 -4.90 16.18
N ARG A 65 -46.06 -5.77 15.44
CA ARG A 65 -45.53 -7.09 15.04
C ARG A 65 -44.16 -6.90 14.38
N GLY A 66 -43.15 -7.61 14.88
CA GLY A 66 -41.75 -7.46 14.45
C GLY A 66 -40.93 -6.39 15.18
N TRP A 67 -41.41 -5.81 16.29
CA TRP A 67 -40.68 -4.82 17.09
C TRP A 67 -39.29 -5.31 17.55
N GLY A 68 -39.14 -6.62 17.81
CA GLY A 68 -37.85 -7.22 18.18
C GLY A 68 -36.79 -7.04 17.09
N TYR A 69 -37.16 -7.21 15.81
CA TYR A 69 -36.24 -6.96 14.69
C TYR A 69 -35.89 -5.48 14.58
N ALA A 70 -36.86 -4.59 14.78
CA ALA A 70 -36.62 -3.14 14.80
C ALA A 70 -35.61 -2.75 15.89
N LEU A 71 -35.69 -3.36 17.09
CA LEU A 71 -34.73 -3.16 18.16
C LEU A 71 -33.34 -3.65 17.78
N VAL A 72 -33.23 -4.86 17.22
CA VAL A 72 -31.94 -5.42 16.76
C VAL A 72 -31.30 -4.52 15.70
N THR A 73 -32.07 -4.06 14.71
CA THR A 73 -31.57 -3.12 13.69
C THR A 73 -31.10 -1.81 14.30
N LEU A 74 -31.84 -1.26 15.26
CA LEU A 74 -31.47 -0.01 15.92
C LEU A 74 -30.17 -0.16 16.73
N VAL A 75 -30.04 -1.24 17.50
CA VAL A 75 -28.82 -1.54 18.27
C VAL A 75 -27.63 -1.74 17.34
N ALA A 76 -27.79 -2.54 16.28
CA ALA A 76 -26.74 -2.75 15.28
C ALA A 76 -26.30 -1.44 14.61
N PHE A 77 -27.27 -0.59 14.21
CA PHE A 77 -26.99 0.72 13.63
C PHE A 77 -26.19 1.61 14.59
N VAL A 78 -26.58 1.70 15.86
CA VAL A 78 -25.86 2.49 16.87
C VAL A 78 -24.45 1.97 17.07
N ILE A 79 -24.25 0.66 17.22
CA ILE A 79 -22.91 0.06 17.38
C ILE A 79 -22.03 0.39 16.17
N THR A 80 -22.53 0.16 14.95
CA THR A 80 -21.76 0.43 13.72
C THR A 80 -21.44 1.91 13.57
N LEU A 81 -22.39 2.79 13.87
CA LEU A 81 -22.20 4.24 13.83
C LEU A 81 -21.13 4.66 14.85
N THR A 82 -21.20 4.19 16.09
CA THR A 82 -20.22 4.49 17.13
C THR A 82 -18.83 4.00 16.75
N VAL A 83 -18.71 2.77 16.24
CA VAL A 83 -17.42 2.22 15.78
C VAL A 83 -16.84 3.05 14.64
N GLY A 84 -17.67 3.47 13.67
CA GLY A 84 -17.26 4.28 12.53
C GLY A 84 -16.83 5.69 12.92
N VAL A 85 -17.66 6.39 13.72
CA VAL A 85 -17.39 7.77 14.17
C VAL A 85 -16.17 7.83 15.08
N LEU A 86 -16.02 6.88 16.00
CA LEU A 86 -14.88 6.83 16.91
C LEU A 86 -13.66 6.11 16.30
N LYS A 87 -13.75 5.66 15.04
CA LYS A 87 -12.72 4.91 14.31
C LYS A 87 -12.06 3.81 15.19
N LEU A 88 -12.89 3.08 15.94
CA LEU A 88 -12.39 2.13 16.94
C LEU A 88 -11.68 0.95 16.27
N GLY A 89 -10.42 0.71 16.65
CA GLY A 89 -9.64 -0.40 16.12
C GLY A 89 -9.02 -0.16 14.73
N VAL A 90 -9.07 1.08 14.23
CA VAL A 90 -8.27 1.53 13.10
C VAL A 90 -6.82 1.66 13.55
N ARG A 91 -5.89 1.12 12.75
CA ARG A 91 -4.46 1.31 12.99
C ARG A 91 -4.02 2.62 12.32
N PRO A 92 -3.02 3.32 12.83
CA PRO A 92 -2.50 4.51 12.15
C PRO A 92 -1.97 4.20 10.75
N ALA A 93 -2.21 5.10 9.79
CA ALA A 93 -1.77 4.95 8.40
C ALA A 93 -0.24 5.06 8.33
N GLN A 94 0.41 4.04 7.78
CA GLN A 94 1.88 4.00 7.85
C GLN A 94 2.57 5.12 7.10
N ASN A 95 1.97 5.58 6.01
CA ASN A 95 2.41 6.71 5.20
C ASN A 95 2.17 8.08 5.85
N GLN A 96 1.34 8.16 6.90
CA GLN A 96 1.03 9.41 7.59
C GLN A 96 1.68 9.52 8.98
N GLU A 97 2.18 8.41 9.52
CA GLU A 97 2.75 8.38 10.87
C GLU A 97 4.20 8.84 10.99
N PHE A 98 4.91 9.16 9.90
CA PHE A 98 6.29 9.66 9.94
C PHE A 98 7.25 8.82 10.82
N TYR A 99 7.19 7.49 10.69
CA TYR A 99 7.99 6.58 11.50
C TYR A 99 9.49 6.87 11.44
N GLY A 100 10.12 6.93 12.62
CA GLY A 100 11.54 7.22 12.76
C GLY A 100 11.89 8.71 12.88
N GLU A 101 10.89 9.59 12.93
CA GLU A 101 11.06 11.03 13.14
C GLU A 101 10.63 11.46 14.56
N SER A 102 11.40 12.38 15.15
CA SER A 102 10.99 13.17 16.31
C SER A 102 10.49 14.53 15.84
N PHE A 103 9.55 15.13 16.57
CA PHE A 103 8.94 16.42 16.22
C PHE A 103 9.07 17.45 17.33
N ALA A 104 9.45 18.67 16.97
CA ALA A 104 9.37 19.84 17.83
C ALA A 104 8.52 20.94 17.17
N PRO A 105 7.55 21.54 17.90
CA PRO A 105 6.77 22.66 17.40
C PRO A 105 7.67 23.84 17.03
N LEU A 106 7.47 24.39 15.83
CA LEU A 106 8.19 25.57 15.36
C LEU A 106 7.33 26.32 14.32
N PRO A 107 6.88 27.54 14.63
CA PRO A 107 6.22 28.41 13.67
C PRO A 107 7.12 28.70 12.46
N VAL A 108 6.52 28.87 11.28
CA VAL A 108 7.27 28.99 10.01
C VAL A 108 8.09 30.28 9.93
N ASP A 109 7.66 31.35 10.59
CA ASP A 109 8.33 32.64 10.70
C ASP A 109 9.64 32.58 11.50
N GLN A 110 9.83 31.51 12.28
CA GLN A 110 11.04 31.28 13.08
C GLN A 110 12.13 30.50 12.32
N LEU A 111 11.86 30.08 11.08
CA LEU A 111 12.83 29.37 10.26
C LEU A 111 13.84 30.33 9.61
N PRO A 112 15.07 29.86 9.36
CA PRO A 112 15.99 30.57 8.48
C PRO A 112 15.37 30.70 7.10
N ALA A 113 15.55 31.84 6.45
CA ALA A 113 14.91 32.11 5.16
C ALA A 113 15.93 32.51 4.10
N VAL A 114 15.68 32.10 2.87
CA VAL A 114 16.45 32.45 1.69
C VAL A 114 15.56 33.20 0.72
N THR A 115 16.11 34.25 0.11
CA THR A 115 15.44 35.00 -0.95
C THR A 115 16.19 34.79 -2.25
N ILE A 116 15.46 34.60 -3.34
CA ILE A 116 16.01 34.60 -4.69
C ILE A 116 15.28 35.61 -5.56
N ASP A 117 15.99 36.15 -6.55
CA ASP A 117 15.37 36.90 -7.62
C ASP A 117 14.88 35.93 -8.69
N ALA A 118 13.63 36.10 -9.11
CA ALA A 118 13.00 35.30 -10.14
C ALA A 118 12.00 36.16 -10.89
N ALA A 119 12.01 36.11 -12.22
CA ALA A 119 11.02 36.82 -13.00
C ALA A 119 9.64 36.18 -12.77
N ILE A 120 8.72 36.95 -12.18
CA ILE A 120 7.35 36.50 -11.86
C ILE A 120 6.39 37.34 -12.70
N SER A 121 5.56 36.67 -13.49
CA SER A 121 4.48 37.33 -14.24
C SER A 121 3.42 37.91 -13.30
N ASP A 122 2.75 39.00 -13.72
CA ASP A 122 1.68 39.64 -12.93
C ASP A 122 0.49 38.69 -12.69
N ASP A 123 0.19 37.82 -13.65
CA ASP A 123 -0.84 36.80 -13.53
C ASP A 123 -0.53 35.84 -12.37
N VAL A 124 0.71 35.34 -12.29
CA VAL A 124 1.17 34.45 -11.21
C VAL A 124 1.16 35.16 -9.86
N ARG A 125 1.49 36.45 -9.79
CA ARG A 125 1.40 37.23 -8.55
C ARG A 125 -0.04 37.38 -8.05
N SER A 126 -1.01 37.38 -8.96
CA SER A 126 -2.43 37.47 -8.63
C SER A 126 -3.02 36.11 -8.20
N GLU A 127 -2.37 35.01 -8.56
CA GLU A 127 -2.78 33.64 -8.22
C GLU A 127 -2.21 33.20 -6.85
N GLN A 128 -2.92 32.28 -6.17
CA GLN A 128 -2.43 31.72 -4.92
C GLN A 128 -1.39 30.63 -5.21
N LEU A 129 -0.25 30.70 -4.53
CA LEU A 129 0.76 29.64 -4.53
C LEU A 129 0.13 28.28 -4.16
N PRO A 130 0.67 27.16 -4.69
CA PRO A 130 0.15 25.83 -4.41
C PRO A 130 0.04 25.56 -2.90
N PRO A 131 -1.00 24.81 -2.45
CA PRO A 131 -1.22 24.53 -1.03
C PRO A 131 -0.01 23.93 -0.30
N SER A 132 0.82 23.18 -1.02
CA SER A 132 2.04 22.54 -0.51
C SER A 132 3.16 23.52 -0.12
N VAL A 133 3.23 24.68 -0.79
CA VAL A 133 4.32 25.65 -0.61
C VAL A 133 3.87 26.98 0.00
N ARG A 134 2.59 27.35 -0.12
CA ARG A 134 2.05 28.65 0.32
C ARG A 134 2.27 29.02 1.79
N ARG A 135 2.61 28.04 2.64
CA ARG A 135 2.95 28.27 4.06
C ARG A 135 4.40 28.67 4.26
N GLN A 136 5.31 28.25 3.38
CA GLN A 136 6.75 28.50 3.48
C GLN A 136 7.25 29.53 2.46
N VAL A 137 6.53 29.70 1.35
CA VAL A 137 6.95 30.53 0.23
C VAL A 137 6.06 31.77 0.15
N THR A 138 6.70 32.92 0.03
CA THR A 138 6.05 34.23 -0.12
C THR A 138 6.67 34.98 -1.28
N PHE A 139 5.86 35.69 -2.07
CA PHE A 139 6.35 36.59 -3.10
C PHE A 139 7.02 37.81 -2.47
N THR A 140 8.14 38.24 -3.06
CA THR A 140 8.81 39.52 -2.77
C THR A 140 8.68 40.45 -3.98
N ASP A 141 9.19 41.68 -3.88
CA ASP A 141 9.16 42.63 -4.99
C ASP A 141 9.87 42.08 -6.25
N ALA A 142 11.01 41.40 -6.07
CA ALA A 142 11.86 40.91 -7.17
C ALA A 142 11.87 39.38 -7.35
N GLY A 143 11.19 38.61 -6.49
CA GLY A 143 11.22 37.14 -6.59
C GLY A 143 10.50 36.42 -5.46
N LEU A 144 11.17 35.45 -4.84
CA LEU A 144 10.61 34.55 -3.83
C LEU A 144 11.42 34.56 -2.54
N ARG A 145 10.73 34.54 -1.41
CA ARG A 145 11.29 34.24 -0.09
C ARG A 145 10.77 32.89 0.37
N VAL A 146 11.69 32.01 0.74
CA VAL A 146 11.40 30.68 1.29
C VAL A 146 11.86 30.61 2.74
N ALA A 147 10.95 30.25 3.64
CA ALA A 147 11.24 29.96 5.03
C ALA A 147 11.50 28.46 5.22
N GLY A 148 12.72 28.15 5.64
CA GLY A 148 13.22 26.79 5.87
C GLY A 148 13.65 26.08 4.59
N TRP A 149 13.34 24.79 4.52
CA TRP A 149 13.76 23.91 3.45
C TRP A 149 12.57 23.33 2.70
N LEU A 150 12.77 23.08 1.41
CA LEU A 150 11.74 22.52 0.53
C LEU A 150 11.99 21.04 0.28
N THR A 151 10.89 20.29 0.21
CA THR A 151 10.90 18.89 -0.22
C THR A 151 10.90 18.80 -1.76
N PRO A 152 11.34 17.67 -2.34
CA PRO A 152 11.32 17.50 -3.80
C PRO A 152 9.94 17.69 -4.43
N SER A 153 8.87 17.27 -3.75
CA SER A 153 7.49 17.48 -4.23
C SER A 153 7.10 18.95 -4.21
N GLN A 154 7.48 19.70 -3.17
CA GLN A 154 7.24 21.15 -3.10
C GLN A 154 7.99 21.92 -4.20
N VAL A 155 9.21 21.49 -4.51
CA VAL A 155 9.99 22.06 -5.62
C VAL A 155 9.29 21.79 -6.96
N ALA A 156 8.81 20.57 -7.18
CA ALA A 156 8.05 20.22 -8.38
C ALA A 156 6.76 21.06 -8.52
N ASP A 157 5.95 21.14 -7.46
CA ASP A 157 4.72 21.95 -7.45
C ASP A 157 5.01 23.43 -7.74
N LEU A 158 6.12 23.97 -7.20
CA LEU A 158 6.52 25.35 -7.43
C LEU A 158 7.03 25.59 -8.86
N SER A 159 7.72 24.61 -9.45
CA SER A 159 8.18 24.66 -10.85
C SER A 159 7.01 24.66 -11.85
N GLU A 160 5.86 24.08 -11.50
CA GLU A 160 4.67 24.04 -12.36
C GLU A 160 3.85 25.33 -12.36
N VAL A 161 4.06 26.22 -11.38
CA VAL A 161 3.33 27.51 -11.28
C VAL A 161 3.49 28.36 -12.52
N GLN A 162 4.68 28.34 -13.13
CA GLN A 162 4.95 29.04 -14.38
C GLN A 162 5.76 28.11 -15.30
N PRO A 163 5.19 27.63 -16.42
CA PRO A 163 5.85 26.65 -17.29
C PRO A 163 6.86 27.32 -18.24
N THR A 164 7.70 28.23 -17.73
CA THR A 164 8.82 28.82 -18.49
C THR A 164 10.14 28.22 -18.03
N LEU A 165 11.05 27.99 -18.98
CA LEU A 165 12.38 27.43 -18.69
C LEU A 165 13.17 28.29 -17.68
N ASP A 166 13.08 29.62 -17.80
CA ASP A 166 13.75 30.54 -16.88
C ASP A 166 13.21 30.43 -15.45
N TRP A 167 11.89 30.28 -15.29
CA TRP A 167 11.28 30.05 -13.97
C TRP A 167 11.74 28.72 -13.38
N GLN A 168 11.64 27.64 -14.16
CA GLN A 168 12.04 26.31 -13.72
C GLN A 168 13.53 26.29 -13.31
N CYS A 169 14.41 26.98 -14.04
CA CYS A 169 15.81 27.13 -13.64
C CYS A 169 15.97 27.96 -12.35
N SER A 170 15.20 29.04 -12.16
CA SER A 170 15.19 29.78 -10.89
C SER A 170 14.74 28.92 -9.71
N ILE A 171 13.71 28.07 -9.90
CA ILE A 171 13.24 27.14 -8.86
C ILE A 171 14.25 26.02 -8.60
N GLU A 172 14.95 25.54 -9.63
CA GLU A 172 16.06 24.59 -9.47
C GLU A 172 17.21 25.19 -8.63
N LYS A 173 17.62 26.43 -8.92
CA LYS A 173 18.59 27.17 -8.11
C LYS A 173 18.11 27.36 -6.67
N LEU A 174 16.83 27.70 -6.49
CA LEU A 174 16.20 27.81 -5.17
C LEU A 174 16.28 26.49 -4.41
N ALA A 175 15.97 25.37 -5.06
CA ALA A 175 16.06 24.05 -4.45
C ALA A 175 17.48 23.71 -3.98
N GLY A 176 18.51 24.20 -4.70
CA GLY A 176 19.91 24.08 -4.26
C GLY A 176 20.26 24.90 -3.00
N LEU A 177 19.51 25.97 -2.72
CA LEU A 177 19.72 26.83 -1.55
C LEU A 177 18.80 26.48 -0.37
N ALA A 178 17.56 26.07 -0.66
CA ALA A 178 16.53 25.72 0.32
C ALA A 178 16.64 24.25 0.77
N VAL A 179 17.86 23.78 1.01
CA VAL A 179 18.16 22.43 1.54
C VAL A 179 18.87 22.52 2.88
N PRO A 180 18.68 21.52 3.77
CA PRO A 180 19.41 21.48 5.03
C PRO A 180 20.92 21.50 4.81
N PRO A 181 21.69 22.03 5.78
CA PRO A 181 23.14 21.94 5.77
C PRO A 181 23.61 20.50 5.58
N PRO A 182 24.79 20.24 4.98
CA PRO A 182 25.27 18.90 4.66
C PRO A 182 25.17 17.88 5.80
N ALA A 183 25.46 18.29 7.05
CA ALA A 183 25.36 17.44 8.24
C ALA A 183 23.94 16.91 8.52
N PHE A 184 22.91 17.63 8.07
CA PHE A 184 21.50 17.38 8.36
C PHE A 184 20.69 16.87 7.16
N ARG A 185 21.30 16.75 5.98
CA ARG A 185 20.60 16.31 4.76
C ARG A 185 19.99 14.92 4.94
N GLY A 186 18.70 14.80 4.59
CA GLY A 186 17.94 13.55 4.73
C GLY A 186 17.54 13.19 6.17
N ARG A 187 17.95 13.98 7.17
CA ARG A 187 17.58 13.78 8.59
C ARG A 187 16.72 14.90 9.14
N LEU A 188 17.00 16.15 8.77
CA LEU A 188 16.23 17.31 9.20
C LEU A 188 15.23 17.72 8.11
N ALA A 189 13.98 17.96 8.49
CA ALA A 189 12.95 18.49 7.61
C ALA A 189 12.01 19.43 8.38
N TYR A 190 11.35 20.34 7.67
CA TYR A 190 10.23 21.08 8.21
C TYR A 190 8.92 20.50 7.68
N ARG A 191 7.91 20.34 8.53
CA ARG A 191 6.57 19.87 8.14
C ARG A 191 5.54 21.01 8.28
N PRO A 192 5.20 21.72 7.19
CA PRO A 192 4.35 22.91 7.23
C PRO A 192 2.94 22.63 7.72
N ASP A 193 2.40 21.46 7.39
CA ASP A 193 1.07 21.03 7.84
C ASP A 193 1.00 20.82 9.36
N HIS A 194 2.15 20.68 10.00
CA HIS A 194 2.27 20.43 11.43
C HIS A 194 2.93 21.57 12.18
N GLN A 195 3.39 22.60 11.49
CA GLN A 195 4.19 23.70 12.05
C GLN A 195 5.28 23.15 12.98
N ALA A 196 6.04 22.16 12.49
CA ALA A 196 6.98 21.42 13.29
C ALA A 196 8.25 21.10 12.52
N LEU A 197 9.38 21.22 13.23
CA LEU A 197 10.66 20.69 12.80
C LEU A 197 10.67 19.19 13.07
N SER A 198 11.13 18.39 12.12
CA SER A 198 11.27 16.95 12.27
C SER A 198 12.70 16.49 12.07
N PHE A 199 13.09 15.49 12.87
CA PHE A 199 14.43 14.93 12.84
C PHE A 199 14.41 13.41 12.84
N LYS A 200 15.11 12.80 11.90
CA LYS A 200 15.21 11.34 11.75
C LYS A 200 16.44 10.78 12.46
N GLY A 201 16.21 9.80 13.33
CA GLY A 201 17.26 9.15 14.12
C GLY A 201 17.53 9.85 15.44
N VAL A 202 18.77 9.73 15.95
CA VAL A 202 19.22 10.30 17.24
C VAL A 202 20.00 11.58 16.97
N LEU A 203 19.69 12.66 17.70
CA LEU A 203 20.41 13.95 17.62
C LEU A 203 21.46 14.01 18.74
N SER A 204 22.74 14.04 18.37
CA SER A 204 23.83 14.19 19.36
C SER A 204 23.90 15.60 19.93
N ASP A 205 24.59 15.79 21.07
CA ASP A 205 24.76 17.12 21.68
C ASP A 205 25.52 18.10 20.78
N VAL A 206 26.46 17.59 19.97
CA VAL A 206 27.20 18.39 18.98
C VAL A 206 26.23 18.85 17.88
N GLU A 207 25.50 17.92 17.27
CA GLU A 207 24.51 18.22 16.23
C GLU A 207 23.39 19.14 16.75
N LYS A 208 22.98 19.00 18.01
CA LYS A 208 22.02 19.92 18.65
C LYS A 208 22.56 21.35 18.69
N THR A 209 23.83 21.52 19.04
CA THR A 209 24.49 22.82 19.09
C THR A 209 24.62 23.42 17.69
N GLU A 210 25.00 22.62 16.69
CA GLU A 210 25.05 23.03 15.28
C GLU A 210 23.67 23.40 14.73
N LEU A 211 22.63 22.63 15.08
CA LEU A 211 21.26 22.90 14.69
C LEU A 211 20.80 24.25 15.26
N ALA A 212 21.04 24.50 16.55
CA ALA A 212 20.70 25.77 17.20
C ALA A 212 21.40 27.00 16.56
N GLN A 213 22.55 26.81 15.93
CA GLN A 213 23.29 27.88 15.23
C GLN A 213 22.70 28.23 13.86
N LEU A 214 21.76 27.45 13.31
CA LEU A 214 21.13 27.78 12.03
C LEU A 214 20.23 29.01 12.11
N ALA A 215 19.71 29.33 13.30
CA ALA A 215 18.92 30.51 13.58
C ALA A 215 19.28 31.07 14.97
N PRO A 216 20.47 31.68 15.13
CA PRO A 216 20.99 32.07 16.45
C PRO A 216 20.15 33.16 17.11
N GLU A 217 19.42 33.94 16.32
CA GLU A 217 18.53 35.01 16.83
C GLU A 217 17.15 34.48 17.26
N SER A 218 16.77 33.25 16.89
CA SER A 218 15.46 32.68 17.21
C SER A 218 15.52 31.81 18.46
N GLU A 219 15.00 32.34 19.57
CA GLU A 219 14.81 31.55 20.78
C GLU A 219 13.86 30.34 20.58
N PRO A 220 12.71 30.47 19.89
CA PRO A 220 11.86 29.31 19.57
C PRO A 220 12.58 28.22 18.78
N PHE A 221 13.49 28.59 17.87
CA PHE A 221 14.28 27.62 17.11
C PHE A 221 15.23 26.84 18.02
N ARG A 222 15.92 27.52 18.95
CA ARG A 222 16.79 26.84 19.94
C ARG A 222 16.01 25.89 20.83
N GLN A 223 14.84 26.33 21.32
CA GLN A 223 13.96 25.46 22.11
C GLN A 223 13.47 24.25 21.31
N ALA A 224 13.20 24.41 20.02
CA ALA A 224 12.85 23.30 19.15
C ALA A 224 14.01 22.31 18.97
N ALA A 225 15.24 22.80 18.85
CA ALA A 225 16.44 21.95 18.79
C ALA A 225 16.64 21.14 20.09
N ASP A 226 16.44 21.77 21.26
CA ASP A 226 16.49 21.07 22.55
C ASP A 226 15.39 20.02 22.69
N ASN A 227 14.15 20.34 22.28
CA ASN A 227 13.03 19.39 22.30
C ASN A 227 13.29 18.18 21.38
N LEU A 228 13.85 18.42 20.18
CA LEU A 228 14.25 17.34 19.27
C LEU A 228 15.35 16.48 19.88
N ALA A 229 16.35 17.07 20.55
CA ALA A 229 17.39 16.32 21.23
C ALA A 229 16.80 15.44 22.34
N GLU A 230 15.93 15.98 23.19
CA GLU A 230 15.28 15.22 24.25
C GLU A 230 14.48 14.03 23.70
N LYS A 231 13.59 14.29 22.72
CA LYS A 231 12.74 13.25 22.12
C LYS A 231 13.54 12.19 21.37
N SER A 232 14.56 12.61 20.62
CA SER A 232 15.37 11.70 19.81
C SER A 232 16.35 10.84 20.64
N ASN A 233 16.64 11.23 21.89
CA ASN A 233 17.46 10.46 22.82
C ASN A 233 16.65 9.64 23.84
N ARG A 234 15.32 9.63 23.73
CA ARG A 234 14.47 8.85 24.63
C ARG A 234 14.80 7.36 24.52
N LYS A 235 14.92 6.70 25.67
CA LYS A 235 15.20 5.26 25.77
C LYS A 235 13.90 4.48 25.97
N PHE A 236 13.82 3.35 25.29
CA PHE A 236 12.70 2.42 25.34
C PHE A 236 13.23 1.02 25.65
N SER A 237 12.45 0.22 26.37
CA SER A 237 12.83 -1.13 26.75
C SER A 237 11.64 -2.07 26.59
N VAL A 238 11.89 -3.27 26.07
CA VAL A 238 10.91 -4.34 25.94
C VAL A 238 11.52 -5.64 26.49
N ALA A 239 10.82 -6.26 27.43
CA ALA A 239 11.17 -7.56 28.00
C ALA A 239 10.66 -8.72 27.11
N GLU A 240 11.00 -9.96 27.50
CA GLU A 240 10.67 -11.19 26.77
C GLU A 240 11.14 -11.15 25.31
N ALA A 241 12.36 -10.66 25.14
CA ALA A 241 12.94 -10.35 23.85
C ALA A 241 14.28 -11.08 23.68
N THR A 242 14.22 -12.41 23.58
CA THR A 242 15.40 -13.25 23.34
C THR A 242 15.67 -13.33 21.84
N PRO A 243 16.87 -12.95 21.38
CA PRO A 243 17.23 -13.02 19.96
C PRO A 243 17.29 -14.47 19.48
N PRO A 244 16.87 -14.76 18.23
CA PRO A 244 16.98 -16.11 17.68
C PRO A 244 18.44 -16.57 17.54
N PRO A 245 18.70 -17.89 17.56
CA PRO A 245 20.05 -18.42 17.38
C PRO A 245 20.71 -17.89 16.10
N GLY A 246 21.93 -17.37 16.24
CA GLY A 246 22.68 -16.81 15.12
C GLY A 246 22.26 -15.40 14.67
N PHE A 247 21.34 -14.76 15.39
CA PHE A 247 21.09 -13.34 15.24
C PHE A 247 22.30 -12.53 15.71
N GLU A 248 22.75 -11.61 14.85
CA GLU A 248 23.77 -10.62 15.16
C GLU A 248 23.18 -9.21 15.03
N LEU A 249 23.50 -8.32 15.97
CA LEU A 249 23.02 -6.94 15.89
C LEU A 249 23.70 -6.24 14.71
N PRO A 250 22.94 -5.71 13.73
CA PRO A 250 23.55 -5.00 12.60
C PRO A 250 24.42 -3.83 13.08
N PRO A 251 25.64 -3.63 12.55
CA PRO A 251 26.54 -2.57 12.99
C PRO A 251 25.91 -1.17 12.93
N ALA A 252 25.06 -0.91 11.93
CA ALA A 252 24.33 0.35 11.79
C ALA A 252 23.36 0.66 12.95
N LEU A 253 22.95 -0.37 13.71
CA LEU A 253 22.04 -0.24 14.85
C LEU A 253 22.76 -0.31 16.19
N ALA A 254 24.08 -0.59 16.21
CA ALA A 254 24.84 -0.83 17.45
C ALA A 254 24.87 0.40 18.39
N SER A 255 24.80 1.61 17.84
CA SER A 255 24.71 2.84 18.64
C SER A 255 23.33 3.09 19.25
N ARG A 256 22.30 2.38 18.79
CA ARG A 256 20.90 2.63 19.14
C ARG A 256 20.25 1.48 19.90
N ALA A 257 20.69 0.26 19.66
CA ALA A 257 20.16 -0.96 20.27
C ALA A 257 21.18 -1.58 21.22
N VAL A 258 20.74 -1.93 22.42
CA VAL A 258 21.51 -2.75 23.37
C VAL A 258 20.70 -4.00 23.67
N LEU A 259 21.31 -5.16 23.43
CA LEU A 259 20.69 -6.46 23.67
C LEU A 259 21.19 -7.02 25.00
N SER A 260 20.27 -7.53 25.80
CA SER A 260 20.52 -8.35 26.97
C SER A 260 19.77 -9.68 26.83
N ASP A 261 20.03 -10.66 27.69
CA ASP A 261 19.54 -12.05 27.52
C ASP A 261 18.02 -12.19 27.29
N SER A 262 17.21 -11.26 27.80
CA SER A 262 15.75 -11.25 27.63
C SER A 262 15.14 -9.87 27.39
N THR A 263 15.96 -8.86 27.12
CA THR A 263 15.50 -7.46 27.02
C THR A 263 16.20 -6.75 25.87
N ILE A 264 15.44 -5.97 25.10
CA ILE A 264 16.00 -5.04 24.11
C ILE A 264 15.82 -3.61 24.63
N GLN A 265 16.92 -2.87 24.69
CA GLN A 265 16.89 -1.42 24.89
C GLN A 265 17.12 -0.71 23.55
N TRP A 266 16.38 0.38 23.33
CA TRP A 266 16.45 1.17 22.10
C TRP A 266 16.48 2.66 22.41
N THR A 267 17.29 3.41 21.65
CA THR A 267 17.39 4.87 21.77
C THR A 267 16.83 5.57 20.52
N GLY A 268 15.88 6.48 20.77
CA GLY A 268 15.26 7.35 19.77
C GLY A 268 14.12 6.72 18.97
N PRO A 269 13.54 7.47 18.01
CA PRO A 269 12.41 7.01 17.21
C PRO A 269 12.82 5.89 16.24
N MET A 270 12.06 4.79 16.20
CA MET A 270 12.39 3.66 15.32
C MET A 270 11.74 3.84 13.93
N SER A 271 12.54 3.78 12.86
CA SER A 271 12.02 3.79 11.49
C SER A 271 11.56 2.39 11.04
N MET A 272 10.77 2.31 9.97
CA MET A 272 10.39 1.02 9.37
C MET A 272 11.61 0.21 8.90
N ALA A 273 12.64 0.88 8.40
CA ALA A 273 13.90 0.25 8.02
C ALA A 273 14.64 -0.32 9.23
N ASP A 274 14.72 0.45 10.33
CA ASP A 274 15.33 -0.01 11.60
C ASP A 274 14.61 -1.24 12.15
N ARG A 275 13.26 -1.21 12.16
CA ARG A 275 12.43 -2.35 12.58
C ARG A 275 12.73 -3.59 11.73
N THR A 276 12.81 -3.44 10.42
CA THR A 276 13.06 -4.57 9.51
C THR A 276 14.45 -5.14 9.70
N ALA A 277 15.46 -4.27 9.83
CA ALA A 277 16.83 -4.66 10.08
C ALA A 277 17.00 -5.37 11.43
N LEU A 278 16.35 -4.88 12.50
CA LEU A 278 16.38 -5.51 13.82
C LEU A 278 15.57 -6.81 13.87
N ALA A 279 14.44 -6.89 13.16
CA ALA A 279 13.57 -8.06 13.15
C ALA A 279 14.15 -9.26 12.39
N LEU A 280 14.81 -9.01 11.24
CA LEU A 280 15.17 -10.07 10.29
C LEU A 280 16.55 -9.90 9.65
N GLY A 281 17.24 -8.77 9.83
CA GLY A 281 18.42 -8.40 9.04
C GLY A 281 19.51 -9.47 9.00
N SER A 282 20.11 -9.79 10.15
CA SER A 282 21.18 -10.80 10.26
C SER A 282 20.69 -12.25 10.15
N LEU A 283 19.38 -12.50 10.23
CA LEU A 283 18.82 -13.83 10.03
C LEU A 283 18.72 -14.19 8.54
N ARG A 284 18.52 -13.17 7.67
CA ARG A 284 18.44 -13.34 6.22
C ARG A 284 19.78 -13.47 5.53
N SER A 285 20.89 -13.09 6.17
CA SER A 285 22.24 -13.34 5.64
C SER A 285 22.58 -14.84 5.63
N ARG A 286 21.91 -15.64 6.46
CA ARG A 286 22.02 -17.11 6.47
C ARG A 286 21.00 -17.67 5.49
N ILE A 287 21.44 -17.93 4.26
CA ILE A 287 20.52 -18.31 3.20
C ILE A 287 19.87 -19.67 3.50
N ALA A 288 18.57 -19.73 3.23
CA ALA A 288 17.74 -20.90 3.35
C ALA A 288 18.05 -22.02 2.33
N TYR A 289 18.34 -21.66 1.07
CA TYR A 289 18.51 -22.58 -0.06
C TYR A 289 19.60 -22.09 -1.02
N PRO A 290 20.22 -22.97 -1.83
CA PRO A 290 20.07 -24.42 -1.78
C PRO A 290 20.75 -25.00 -0.54
N MET A 291 20.20 -26.08 0.02
CA MET A 291 20.92 -26.88 1.00
C MET A 291 22.01 -27.69 0.29
N GLY A 292 23.24 -27.64 0.81
CA GLY A 292 24.28 -28.56 0.36
C GLY A 292 23.89 -30.02 0.60
N ALA A 293 24.49 -30.97 -0.14
CA ALA A 293 24.14 -32.40 -0.04
C ALA A 293 24.24 -32.94 1.41
N GLU A 294 25.28 -32.55 2.15
CA GLU A 294 25.48 -32.93 3.55
C GLU A 294 24.42 -32.30 4.47
N GLN A 295 24.09 -31.02 4.26
CA GLN A 295 23.07 -30.31 5.03
C GLN A 295 21.69 -30.93 4.80
N LEU A 296 21.37 -31.27 3.56
CA LEU A 296 20.12 -31.94 3.21
C LEU A 296 20.04 -33.33 3.84
N ALA A 297 21.13 -34.12 3.78
CA ALA A 297 21.19 -35.44 4.40
C ALA A 297 21.00 -35.35 5.93
N ALA A 298 21.68 -34.41 6.60
CA ALA A 298 21.53 -34.18 8.04
C ALA A 298 20.11 -33.72 8.42
N PHE A 299 19.52 -32.83 7.61
CA PHE A 299 18.15 -32.37 7.79
C PHE A 299 17.14 -33.51 7.64
N GLN A 300 17.27 -34.33 6.59
CA GLN A 300 16.42 -35.49 6.36
C GLN A 300 16.58 -36.54 7.46
N ALA A 301 17.80 -36.84 7.90
CA ALA A 301 18.07 -37.77 8.99
C ALA A 301 17.41 -37.32 10.30
N SER A 302 17.47 -36.02 10.62
CA SER A 302 16.81 -35.47 11.80
C SER A 302 15.29 -35.56 11.71
N LEU A 303 14.72 -35.40 10.51
CA LEU A 303 13.28 -35.42 10.29
C LEU A 303 12.71 -36.85 10.24
N THR A 304 13.48 -37.84 9.78
CA THR A 304 13.05 -39.24 9.71
C THR A 304 13.33 -40.05 10.98
N ALA A 305 14.06 -39.46 11.95
CA ALA A 305 14.39 -40.11 13.22
C ALA A 305 13.15 -40.62 13.98
N ASP A 306 12.04 -39.86 13.94
CA ASP A 306 10.80 -40.17 14.67
C ASP A 306 9.68 -40.73 13.78
N GLY A 307 9.99 -41.19 12.57
CA GLY A 307 9.04 -41.86 11.68
C GLY A 307 9.32 -41.64 10.19
N PRO A 308 8.90 -42.59 9.33
CA PRO A 308 9.14 -42.51 7.90
C PRO A 308 8.30 -41.40 7.25
N LEU A 309 8.86 -40.77 6.21
CA LEU A 309 8.16 -39.85 5.32
C LEU A 309 7.75 -40.58 4.04
N ASN A 310 6.59 -40.24 3.49
CA ASN A 310 6.15 -40.81 2.21
C ASN A 310 6.92 -40.20 1.02
N GLU A 311 6.73 -40.79 -0.17
CA GLU A 311 7.46 -40.38 -1.38
C GLU A 311 7.19 -38.92 -1.77
N ASP A 312 5.94 -38.46 -1.66
CA ASP A 312 5.55 -37.07 -1.98
C ASP A 312 6.17 -36.06 -1.02
N GLN A 313 6.25 -36.41 0.26
CA GLN A 313 6.91 -35.63 1.30
C GLN A 313 8.42 -35.53 1.04
N GLN A 314 9.08 -36.63 0.66
CA GLN A 314 10.50 -36.62 0.30
C GLN A 314 10.77 -35.77 -0.95
N LYS A 315 9.91 -35.88 -1.98
CA LYS A 315 9.97 -35.04 -3.20
C LYS A 315 9.79 -33.56 -2.88
N ALA A 316 8.86 -33.22 -1.99
CA ALA A 316 8.63 -31.84 -1.57
C ALA A 316 9.88 -31.25 -0.89
N ILE A 317 10.49 -31.98 0.05
CA ILE A 317 11.74 -31.56 0.70
C ILE A 317 12.84 -31.34 -0.32
N ALA A 318 13.05 -32.30 -1.24
CA ALA A 318 14.10 -32.19 -2.25
C ALA A 318 13.90 -30.96 -3.14
N ARG A 319 12.69 -30.76 -3.67
CA ARG A 319 12.34 -29.60 -4.53
C ARG A 319 12.58 -28.28 -3.82
N ILE A 320 12.12 -28.17 -2.58
CA ILE A 320 12.22 -26.96 -1.79
C ILE A 320 13.69 -26.69 -1.43
N ALA A 321 14.39 -27.71 -0.91
CA ALA A 321 15.79 -27.62 -0.48
C ALA A 321 16.77 -27.35 -1.62
N SER A 322 16.47 -27.79 -2.84
CA SER A 322 17.33 -27.61 -4.02
C SER A 322 17.03 -26.33 -4.80
N LYS A 323 16.17 -25.43 -4.29
CA LYS A 323 15.83 -24.19 -4.99
C LYS A 323 17.08 -23.31 -5.14
N ASP A 324 17.56 -23.18 -6.37
CA ASP A 324 18.68 -22.34 -6.75
C ASP A 324 18.15 -20.95 -7.16
N PHE A 325 18.77 -19.89 -6.63
CA PHE A 325 18.40 -18.50 -6.89
C PHE A 325 19.45 -17.75 -7.72
N SER A 326 20.46 -18.43 -8.27
CA SER A 326 21.54 -17.83 -9.07
C SER A 326 20.99 -17.05 -10.26
N GLU A 327 20.09 -17.66 -11.04
CA GLU A 327 19.47 -17.01 -12.21
C GLU A 327 18.61 -15.81 -11.82
N ASP A 328 17.83 -15.92 -10.73
CA ASP A 328 17.00 -14.82 -10.22
C ASP A 328 17.88 -13.64 -9.78
N LEU A 329 19.01 -13.90 -9.12
CA LEU A 329 19.96 -12.88 -8.70
C LEU A 329 20.68 -12.24 -9.90
N ILE A 330 21.13 -13.05 -10.87
CA ILE A 330 21.76 -12.55 -12.11
C ILE A 330 20.77 -11.67 -12.88
N ALA A 331 19.52 -12.11 -13.06
CA ALA A 331 18.49 -11.35 -13.73
C ALA A 331 18.20 -10.02 -13.00
N THR A 332 18.12 -10.06 -11.67
CA THR A 332 17.91 -8.87 -10.84
C THR A 332 19.05 -7.85 -11.02
N ILE A 333 20.30 -8.31 -10.99
CA ILE A 333 21.47 -7.44 -11.15
C ILE A 333 21.56 -6.89 -12.59
N ASN A 334 21.34 -7.71 -13.61
CA ASN A 334 21.36 -7.24 -15.00
C ASN A 334 20.25 -6.22 -15.27
N THR A 335 19.05 -6.45 -14.74
CA THR A 335 17.93 -5.51 -14.85
C THR A 335 18.28 -4.16 -14.20
N ALA A 336 18.94 -4.19 -13.04
CA ALA A 336 19.41 -2.97 -12.37
C ALA A 336 20.60 -2.29 -13.09
N GLY A 337 21.27 -2.99 -14.01
CA GLY A 337 22.32 -2.46 -14.87
C GLY A 337 21.79 -1.70 -16.10
N VAL A 338 20.48 -1.80 -16.39
CA VAL A 338 19.83 -1.04 -17.45
C VAL A 338 19.59 0.39 -16.97
N SER A 339 20.24 1.35 -17.61
CA SER A 339 20.00 2.76 -17.33
C SER A 339 18.77 3.26 -18.09
N ALA A 340 17.87 3.96 -17.41
CA ALA A 340 16.82 4.71 -18.08
C ALA A 340 17.38 6.03 -18.63
N PRO A 341 16.84 6.58 -19.74
CA PRO A 341 17.16 7.93 -20.15
C PRO A 341 16.81 8.92 -19.03
N GLY A 342 17.70 9.88 -18.81
CA GLY A 342 17.50 10.96 -17.84
C GLY A 342 16.78 12.15 -18.47
N ALA A 343 16.41 13.12 -17.65
CA ALA A 343 15.95 14.43 -18.11
C ALA A 343 17.02 15.48 -17.78
N LYS A 344 17.33 16.35 -18.75
CA LYS A 344 18.16 17.54 -18.50
C LYS A 344 17.46 18.46 -17.52
N SER A 345 18.25 19.14 -16.71
CA SER A 345 17.73 20.15 -15.79
C SER A 345 17.25 21.38 -16.56
N ALA A 346 16.37 22.18 -15.96
CA ALA A 346 15.88 23.39 -16.60
C ALA A 346 17.03 24.39 -16.80
N CYS A 347 17.98 24.45 -15.86
CA CYS A 347 19.16 25.28 -16.00
C CYS A 347 20.12 24.81 -17.10
N GLU A 348 20.25 23.50 -17.33
CA GLU A 348 21.02 22.98 -18.47
C GLU A 348 20.40 23.40 -19.80
N LEU A 349 19.07 23.29 -19.92
CA LEU A 349 18.35 23.72 -21.13
C LEU A 349 18.43 25.23 -21.37
N VAL A 350 18.36 26.03 -20.30
CA VAL A 350 18.59 27.49 -20.38
C VAL A 350 20.02 27.78 -20.85
N ALA A 351 21.02 27.09 -20.33
CA ALA A 351 22.40 27.28 -20.76
C ALA A 351 22.62 26.89 -22.24
N GLU A 352 22.01 25.81 -22.71
CA GLU A 352 22.04 25.39 -24.12
C GLU A 352 21.38 26.43 -25.02
N ARG A 353 20.18 26.91 -24.64
CA ARG A 353 19.47 27.99 -25.33
C ARG A 353 20.34 29.24 -25.45
N ASP A 354 20.91 29.68 -24.33
CA ASP A 354 21.71 30.91 -24.26
C ASP A 354 23.06 30.76 -25.00
N SER A 355 23.54 29.53 -25.20
CA SER A 355 24.69 29.21 -26.06
C SER A 355 24.36 29.16 -27.56
N GLY A 356 23.09 29.33 -27.93
CA GLY A 356 22.64 29.39 -29.33
C GLY A 356 22.13 28.07 -29.91
N VAL A 357 21.81 27.06 -29.09
CA VAL A 357 21.18 25.81 -29.54
C VAL A 357 19.71 26.08 -29.89
N ALA A 358 19.32 25.80 -31.14
CA ALA A 358 17.99 26.12 -31.66
C ALA A 358 16.90 25.10 -31.29
N ASP A 359 17.27 23.82 -31.16
CA ASP A 359 16.36 22.72 -30.82
C ASP A 359 16.84 22.06 -29.53
N LEU A 360 16.12 22.33 -28.44
CA LEU A 360 16.48 21.87 -27.10
C LEU A 360 15.98 20.45 -26.90
N ASP A 361 16.90 19.49 -26.80
CA ASP A 361 16.56 18.11 -26.43
C ASP A 361 16.55 17.96 -24.90
N PRO A 362 15.38 17.74 -24.25
CA PRO A 362 15.29 17.58 -22.81
C PRO A 362 15.80 16.22 -22.31
N VAL A 363 16.20 15.31 -23.19
CA VAL A 363 16.58 13.94 -22.82
C VAL A 363 18.09 13.82 -22.66
N ILE A 364 18.51 13.26 -21.53
CA ILE A 364 19.86 12.71 -21.38
C ILE A 364 19.81 11.28 -21.89
N PRO A 365 20.55 10.93 -22.96
CA PRO A 365 20.52 9.58 -23.50
C PRO A 365 20.94 8.56 -22.44
N ALA A 366 20.27 7.41 -22.43
CA ALA A 366 20.59 6.33 -21.51
C ALA A 366 22.05 5.89 -21.70
N ALA A 367 22.78 5.78 -20.59
CA ALA A 367 24.09 5.15 -20.62
C ALA A 367 23.96 3.68 -21.08
N PRO A 368 25.00 3.12 -21.75
CA PRO A 368 25.00 1.71 -22.13
C PRO A 368 24.71 0.81 -20.93
N ALA A 369 23.89 -0.21 -21.13
CA ALA A 369 23.57 -1.17 -20.08
C ALA A 369 24.84 -1.89 -19.61
N VAL A 370 24.99 -2.01 -18.28
CA VAL A 370 26.09 -2.75 -17.66
C VAL A 370 25.60 -4.16 -17.33
N GLU A 371 25.90 -5.13 -18.18
CA GLU A 371 25.58 -6.53 -17.94
C GLU A 371 26.72 -7.27 -17.23
N LEU A 372 26.36 -8.24 -16.41
CA LEU A 372 27.32 -9.11 -15.75
C LEU A 372 28.06 -9.98 -16.77
N ASN A 373 29.39 -10.00 -16.64
CA ASN A 373 30.26 -10.82 -17.47
C ASN A 373 30.27 -12.30 -17.00
N PRO A 374 30.83 -13.24 -17.79
CA PRO A 374 30.87 -14.65 -17.42
C PRO A 374 31.56 -14.94 -16.07
N ALA A 375 32.63 -14.20 -15.73
CA ALA A 375 33.34 -14.38 -14.46
C ALA A 375 32.47 -13.94 -13.26
N GLN A 376 31.74 -12.84 -13.39
CA GLN A 376 30.78 -12.37 -12.40
C GLN A 376 29.61 -13.35 -12.22
N LYS A 377 29.05 -13.88 -13.32
CA LYS A 377 28.01 -14.91 -13.28
C LYS A 377 28.52 -16.19 -12.59
N GLN A 378 29.74 -16.61 -12.88
CA GLN A 378 30.37 -17.75 -12.22
C GLN A 378 30.60 -17.51 -10.72
N ALA A 379 31.01 -16.30 -10.33
CA ALA A 379 31.16 -15.93 -8.93
C ALA A 379 29.82 -16.01 -8.17
N ILE A 380 28.72 -15.58 -8.79
CA ILE A 380 27.36 -15.73 -8.23
C ILE A 380 27.02 -17.21 -8.06
N THR A 381 27.17 -18.03 -9.10
CA THR A 381 26.87 -19.47 -9.02
C THR A 381 27.71 -20.17 -7.96
N ALA A 382 28.99 -19.80 -7.81
CA ALA A 382 29.86 -20.33 -6.77
C ALA A 382 29.41 -19.89 -5.37
N PHE A 383 29.01 -18.62 -5.23
CA PHE A 383 28.45 -18.09 -3.99
C PHE A 383 27.17 -18.82 -3.59
N VAL A 384 26.22 -19.02 -4.49
CA VAL A 384 24.96 -19.70 -4.18
C VAL A 384 25.20 -21.15 -3.70
N LYS A 385 26.19 -21.83 -4.28
CA LYS A 385 26.58 -23.20 -3.89
C LYS A 385 27.46 -23.30 -2.65
N ALA A 386 27.95 -22.19 -2.12
CA ALA A 386 28.78 -22.18 -0.93
C ALA A 386 27.98 -22.63 0.31
N GLN A 387 28.67 -23.22 1.29
CA GLN A 387 28.05 -23.60 2.56
C GLN A 387 27.69 -22.39 3.45
N THR A 388 28.46 -21.30 3.31
CA THR A 388 28.25 -20.04 4.04
C THR A 388 28.27 -18.87 3.07
N HIS A 389 27.30 -17.98 3.20
CA HIS A 389 27.10 -16.86 2.29
C HIS A 389 27.55 -15.55 2.92
N ASP A 390 28.65 -15.00 2.43
CA ASP A 390 29.09 -13.64 2.73
C ASP A 390 28.77 -12.70 1.55
N TRP A 391 27.70 -11.93 1.71
CA TRP A 391 27.23 -10.97 0.70
C TRP A 391 28.22 -9.83 0.44
N THR A 392 29.00 -9.46 1.45
CA THR A 392 30.03 -8.42 1.32
C THR A 392 31.20 -8.93 0.50
N ALA A 393 31.60 -10.19 0.74
CA ALA A 393 32.62 -10.86 -0.06
C ALA A 393 32.15 -11.06 -1.51
N LEU A 394 30.89 -11.42 -1.74
CA LEU A 394 30.31 -11.52 -3.09
C LEU A 394 30.41 -10.17 -3.82
N GLU A 395 29.94 -9.08 -3.21
CA GLU A 395 29.97 -7.77 -3.86
C GLU A 395 31.41 -7.33 -4.17
N THR A 396 32.35 -7.61 -3.26
CA THR A 396 33.78 -7.37 -3.48
C THR A 396 34.33 -8.17 -4.65
N ALA A 397 33.98 -9.46 -4.74
CA ALA A 397 34.39 -10.33 -5.84
C ALA A 397 33.80 -9.87 -7.18
N LEU A 398 32.54 -9.42 -7.19
CA LEU A 398 31.87 -8.90 -8.40
C LEU A 398 32.54 -7.63 -8.92
N LYS A 399 32.89 -6.70 -8.02
CA LYS A 399 33.62 -5.46 -8.37
C LYS A 399 35.05 -5.74 -8.86
N ALA A 400 35.70 -6.78 -8.32
CA ALA A 400 37.01 -7.20 -8.78
C ALA A 400 36.95 -7.86 -10.18
N ALA A 401 35.87 -8.58 -10.48
CA ALA A 401 35.69 -9.30 -11.73
C ALA A 401 35.17 -8.43 -12.90
N GLY A 402 34.63 -7.23 -12.64
CA GLY A 402 34.11 -6.35 -13.68
C GLY A 402 33.37 -5.12 -13.14
N PRO A 403 32.89 -4.23 -14.02
CA PRO A 403 32.10 -3.07 -13.62
C PRO A 403 30.81 -3.51 -12.92
N LEU A 404 30.44 -2.79 -11.86
CA LEU A 404 29.21 -2.98 -11.10
C LEU A 404 28.68 -1.59 -10.69
N THR A 405 27.46 -1.25 -11.09
CA THR A 405 26.87 0.06 -10.82
C THR A 405 26.31 0.17 -9.39
N GLY A 406 26.07 1.39 -8.91
CA GLY A 406 25.43 1.61 -7.61
C GLY A 406 24.03 1.00 -7.53
N SER A 407 23.25 1.08 -8.62
CA SER A 407 21.93 0.44 -8.72
C SER A 407 22.03 -1.08 -8.62
N GLN A 408 23.06 -1.68 -9.21
CA GLN A 408 23.33 -3.11 -9.11
C GLN A 408 23.69 -3.53 -7.68
N SER A 409 24.55 -2.78 -7.00
CA SER A 409 24.83 -3.00 -5.57
C SER A 409 23.57 -2.89 -4.70
N ALA A 410 22.72 -1.89 -4.96
CA ALA A 410 21.45 -1.74 -4.25
C ALA A 410 20.50 -2.94 -4.50
N ALA A 411 20.44 -3.42 -5.74
CA ALA A 411 19.63 -4.58 -6.12
C ALA A 411 20.09 -5.87 -5.41
N ILE A 412 21.40 -6.06 -5.20
CA ILE A 412 21.94 -7.18 -4.40
C ILE A 412 21.41 -7.10 -2.96
N SER A 413 21.48 -5.93 -2.33
CA SER A 413 21.00 -5.73 -0.96
C SER A 413 19.48 -5.94 -0.84
N GLU A 414 18.72 -5.43 -1.82
CA GLU A 414 17.26 -5.63 -1.85
C GLU A 414 16.90 -7.10 -2.04
N PHE A 415 17.63 -7.81 -2.92
CA PHE A 415 17.45 -9.24 -3.14
C PHE A 415 17.71 -10.03 -1.85
N GLN A 416 18.80 -9.73 -1.13
CA GLN A 416 19.11 -10.32 0.17
C GLN A 416 17.96 -10.14 1.17
N GLN A 417 17.33 -8.96 1.20
CA GLN A 417 16.20 -8.70 2.09
C GLN A 417 14.92 -9.48 1.71
N LYS A 418 14.80 -10.00 0.50
CA LYS A 418 13.66 -10.82 0.06
C LYS A 418 13.85 -12.31 0.34
N LEU A 419 15.07 -12.75 0.66
CA LEU A 419 15.34 -14.15 0.95
C LEU A 419 14.67 -14.61 2.26
N PRO A 420 14.15 -15.86 2.30
CA PRO A 420 13.59 -16.41 3.51
C PRO A 420 14.67 -16.76 4.53
N THR A 421 14.33 -16.64 5.82
CA THR A 421 15.16 -17.17 6.92
C THR A 421 15.09 -18.70 6.98
N ILE A 422 15.97 -19.33 7.76
CA ILE A 422 15.92 -20.76 8.07
C ILE A 422 14.58 -21.15 8.74
N GLY A 423 14.03 -20.33 9.63
CA GLY A 423 12.71 -20.60 10.22
C GLY A 423 11.59 -20.56 9.19
N GLN A 424 11.56 -19.53 8.34
CA GLN A 424 10.56 -19.40 7.26
C GLN A 424 10.64 -20.55 6.25
N ARG A 425 11.87 -20.96 5.92
CA ARG A 425 12.16 -22.13 5.11
C ARG A 425 11.56 -23.41 5.66
N ASN A 426 11.85 -23.71 6.92
CA ASN A 426 11.39 -24.94 7.58
C ASN A 426 9.87 -24.91 7.78
N ARG A 427 9.29 -23.72 8.00
CA ARG A 427 7.84 -23.49 7.99
C ARG A 427 7.20 -23.81 6.64
N GLN A 428 7.81 -23.38 5.53
CA GLN A 428 7.34 -23.74 4.18
C GLN A 428 7.40 -25.26 3.97
N ILE A 429 8.49 -25.92 4.37
CA ILE A 429 8.60 -27.38 4.31
C ILE A 429 7.47 -28.02 5.12
N PHE A 430 7.23 -27.58 6.36
CA PHE A 430 6.13 -28.08 7.18
C PHE A 430 4.77 -27.99 6.46
N ASP A 431 4.46 -26.85 5.83
CA ASP A 431 3.16 -26.64 5.21
C ASP A 431 2.93 -27.64 4.06
N GLU A 432 3.94 -27.83 3.22
CA GLU A 432 3.87 -28.80 2.13
C GLU A 432 3.83 -30.25 2.64
N LEU A 433 4.60 -30.57 3.68
CA LEU A 433 4.61 -31.91 4.26
C LEU A 433 3.28 -32.28 4.92
N ALA A 434 2.64 -31.32 5.59
CA ALA A 434 1.36 -31.51 6.25
C ALA A 434 0.19 -31.67 5.25
N MET A 435 0.31 -31.07 4.06
CA MET A 435 -0.64 -31.28 2.97
C MET A 435 -0.50 -32.67 2.32
N SER A 436 0.74 -33.17 2.23
CA SER A 436 1.06 -34.44 1.57
C SER A 436 1.00 -35.67 2.49
N GLY A 437 0.86 -35.51 3.81
CA GLY A 437 0.80 -36.63 4.75
C GLY A 437 0.76 -36.22 6.22
N ARG A 438 0.62 -37.22 7.11
CA ARG A 438 0.65 -37.01 8.56
C ARG A 438 2.09 -36.80 9.04
N LEU A 439 2.27 -35.90 10.01
CA LEU A 439 3.55 -35.63 10.68
C LEU A 439 3.47 -35.95 12.17
N THR A 440 4.50 -36.58 12.70
CA THR A 440 4.60 -36.85 14.15
C THR A 440 4.77 -35.54 14.93
N PRO A 441 4.40 -35.49 16.23
CA PRO A 441 4.63 -34.29 17.04
C PRO A 441 6.09 -33.82 17.03
N ALA A 442 7.06 -34.75 17.08
CA ALA A 442 8.48 -34.45 17.04
C ALA A 442 8.91 -33.82 15.70
N GLN A 443 8.43 -34.36 14.57
CA GLN A 443 8.67 -33.77 13.24
C GLN A 443 8.11 -32.35 13.14
N ARG A 444 6.90 -32.13 13.66
CA ARG A 444 6.28 -30.80 13.68
C ARG A 444 7.10 -29.81 14.52
N GLN A 445 7.54 -30.23 15.71
CA GLN A 445 8.38 -29.42 16.58
C GLN A 445 9.72 -29.10 15.91
N PHE A 446 10.37 -30.08 15.30
CA PHE A 446 11.64 -29.89 14.59
C PHE A 446 11.54 -28.85 13.48
N LEU A 447 10.46 -28.88 12.68
CA LEU A 447 10.26 -27.97 11.57
C LEU A 447 9.83 -26.56 11.99
N LEU A 448 9.14 -26.42 13.13
CA LEU A 448 8.57 -25.15 13.56
C LEU A 448 9.39 -24.40 14.61
N LYS A 449 10.30 -25.07 15.34
CA LYS A 449 11.05 -24.47 16.47
C LYS A 449 11.72 -23.13 16.12
N ASP A 450 12.41 -23.05 14.98
CA ASP A 450 13.16 -21.85 14.60
C ASP A 450 12.18 -20.72 14.23
N TYR A 451 11.10 -21.06 13.53
CA TYR A 451 10.04 -20.12 13.16
C TYR A 451 9.31 -19.56 14.38
N GLU A 452 9.07 -20.36 15.42
CA GLU A 452 8.42 -19.92 16.66
C GLU A 452 9.29 -18.93 17.43
N VAL A 453 10.60 -19.17 17.52
CA VAL A 453 11.57 -18.25 18.13
C VAL A 453 11.65 -16.96 17.32
N GLU A 454 11.77 -17.05 15.99
CA GLU A 454 11.76 -15.89 15.09
C GLU A 454 10.48 -15.06 15.21
N ARG A 455 9.31 -15.71 15.29
CA ARG A 455 8.02 -15.03 15.45
C ARG A 455 7.93 -14.30 16.78
N THR A 456 8.42 -14.91 17.85
CA THR A 456 8.43 -14.30 19.19
C THR A 456 9.36 -13.09 19.22
N TRP A 457 10.55 -13.21 18.62
CA TRP A 457 11.47 -12.08 18.42
C TRP A 457 10.84 -10.94 17.60
N GLN A 458 10.24 -11.25 16.45
CA GLN A 458 9.57 -10.25 15.61
C GLN A 458 8.41 -9.56 16.34
N ALA A 459 7.69 -10.28 17.20
CA ALA A 459 6.66 -9.70 18.03
C ALA A 459 7.25 -8.74 19.08
N ALA A 460 8.37 -9.09 19.71
CA ALA A 460 9.08 -8.20 20.63
C ALA A 460 9.60 -6.94 19.93
N VAL A 461 10.21 -7.08 18.75
CA VAL A 461 10.66 -5.94 17.91
C VAL A 461 9.47 -5.09 17.45
N ALA A 462 8.33 -5.69 17.12
CA ALA A 462 7.12 -4.94 16.77
C ALA A 462 6.56 -4.15 17.97
N ARG A 463 6.55 -4.74 19.18
CA ARG A 463 6.19 -4.02 20.40
C ARG A 463 7.13 -2.86 20.64
N LEU A 464 8.44 -3.07 20.50
CA LEU A 464 9.46 -2.04 20.63
C LEU A 464 9.25 -0.91 19.62
N PHE A 465 8.97 -1.24 18.37
CA PHE A 465 8.69 -0.28 17.30
C PHE A 465 7.50 0.63 17.65
N PHE A 466 6.39 0.06 18.14
CA PHE A 466 5.23 0.85 18.56
C PHE A 466 5.50 1.67 19.83
N THR A 467 6.25 1.13 20.78
CA THR A 467 6.62 1.84 22.02
C THR A 467 7.59 3.00 21.75
N ALA A 468 8.49 2.84 20.78
CA ALA A 468 9.45 3.85 20.36
C ALA A 468 8.87 4.92 19.41
N HIS A 469 7.60 4.79 19.03
CA HIS A 469 6.93 5.69 18.08
C HIS A 469 6.01 6.68 18.79
N GLU A 470 6.06 7.95 18.39
CA GLU A 470 5.11 8.98 18.82
C GLU A 470 3.91 8.99 17.86
N VAL A 471 2.79 8.41 18.29
CA VAL A 471 1.59 8.34 17.45
C VAL A 471 1.02 9.74 17.23
N LYS A 472 0.98 10.19 15.98
CA LYS A 472 0.49 11.55 15.63
C LYS A 472 -0.95 11.54 15.16
N TYR A 473 -1.31 10.55 14.34
CA TYR A 473 -2.63 10.40 13.75
C TYR A 473 -3.19 9.02 14.08
N ALA A 474 -3.55 8.83 15.35
CA ALA A 474 -4.03 7.55 15.85
C ALA A 474 -5.17 6.92 15.02
N TRP A 475 -5.96 7.75 14.32
CA TRP A 475 -7.13 7.34 13.54
C TRP A 475 -6.99 7.57 12.02
N SER A 476 -5.76 7.74 11.53
CA SER A 476 -5.49 8.00 10.10
C SER A 476 -5.69 6.82 9.17
N GLY A 477 -5.52 5.59 9.67
CA GLY A 477 -5.48 4.44 8.76
C GLY A 477 -6.82 4.01 8.22
N GLU A 478 -6.74 3.05 7.33
CA GLU A 478 -7.89 2.51 6.63
C GLU A 478 -8.65 1.55 7.55
N PHE A 479 -9.98 1.70 7.60
CA PHE A 479 -10.83 0.86 8.44
C PHE A 479 -10.84 -0.61 7.96
N ASN A 480 -10.68 -0.85 6.66
CA ASN A 480 -10.62 -2.18 6.05
C ASN A 480 -9.20 -2.78 6.02
N GLN A 481 -8.20 -2.13 6.62
CA GLN A 481 -6.83 -2.65 6.62
C GLN A 481 -6.78 -4.06 7.24
N GLN A 482 -6.05 -4.97 6.60
CA GLN A 482 -5.91 -6.34 7.07
C GLN A 482 -5.39 -6.39 8.52
N GLY A 483 -6.08 -7.16 9.36
CA GLY A 483 -5.79 -7.24 10.80
C GLY A 483 -6.40 -6.12 11.66
N SER A 484 -7.18 -5.20 11.08
CA SER A 484 -8.09 -4.33 11.84
C SER A 484 -9.26 -5.15 12.38
N ARG A 485 -9.94 -4.63 13.41
CA ARG A 485 -11.14 -5.29 13.98
C ARG A 485 -12.29 -5.33 12.97
N PHE A 486 -12.44 -4.29 12.15
CA PHE A 486 -13.49 -4.22 11.15
C PHE A 486 -13.24 -5.21 10.00
N TRP A 487 -12.00 -5.31 9.52
CA TRP A 487 -11.61 -6.34 8.55
C TRP A 487 -11.93 -7.74 9.08
N TRP A 488 -11.62 -8.03 10.35
CA TRP A 488 -11.95 -9.32 10.97
C TRP A 488 -13.47 -9.57 11.00
N LEU A 489 -14.27 -8.58 11.39
CA LEU A 489 -15.74 -8.69 11.39
C LEU A 489 -16.27 -8.94 9.97
N PHE A 490 -15.73 -8.25 8.98
CA PHE A 490 -16.13 -8.41 7.59
C PHE A 490 -15.82 -9.84 7.09
N GLU A 491 -14.57 -10.28 7.23
CA GLU A 491 -14.07 -11.56 6.72
C GLU A 491 -14.70 -12.76 7.45
N TYR A 492 -14.84 -12.69 8.78
CA TYR A 492 -15.24 -13.84 9.59
C TYR A 492 -16.70 -13.82 10.07
N ILE A 493 -17.43 -12.73 9.88
CA ILE A 493 -18.87 -12.66 10.21
C ILE A 493 -19.68 -12.34 8.97
N PHE A 494 -19.43 -11.20 8.32
CA PHE A 494 -20.29 -10.74 7.22
C PHE A 494 -20.20 -11.67 6.01
N GLN A 495 -18.99 -12.00 5.56
CA GLN A 495 -18.77 -12.82 4.37
C GLN A 495 -19.31 -14.27 4.53
N PRO A 496 -19.16 -14.96 5.68
CA PRO A 496 -19.81 -16.25 5.91
C PRO A 496 -21.34 -16.18 5.97
N ILE A 497 -21.91 -15.13 6.56
CA ILE A 497 -23.37 -14.93 6.57
C ILE A 497 -23.88 -14.69 5.14
N GLN A 498 -23.16 -13.89 4.37
CA GLN A 498 -23.49 -13.61 2.97
C GLN A 498 -23.38 -14.88 2.11
N SER A 499 -22.36 -15.71 2.31
CA SER A 499 -22.23 -17.00 1.61
C SER A 499 -23.35 -17.97 1.98
N MET A 500 -23.80 -17.99 3.24
CA MET A 500 -24.98 -18.74 3.67
C MET A 500 -26.25 -18.27 2.95
N MET A 501 -26.45 -16.95 2.82
CA MET A 501 -27.58 -16.41 2.07
C MET A 501 -27.56 -16.83 0.60
N PHE A 502 -26.40 -16.78 -0.05
CA PHE A 502 -26.26 -17.25 -1.44
C PHE A 502 -26.46 -18.76 -1.58
N ALA A 503 -25.98 -19.56 -0.61
CA ALA A 503 -26.22 -21.00 -0.59
C ALA A 503 -27.72 -21.33 -0.47
N LEU A 504 -28.44 -20.64 0.42
CA LEU A 504 -29.89 -20.76 0.54
C LEU A 504 -30.61 -20.33 -0.75
N LEU A 505 -30.21 -19.19 -1.33
CA LEU A 505 -30.76 -18.72 -2.60
C LEU A 505 -30.55 -19.76 -3.71
N ALA A 506 -29.36 -20.33 -3.83
CA ALA A 506 -29.04 -21.37 -4.80
C ALA A 506 -29.91 -22.62 -4.58
N PHE A 507 -30.08 -23.07 -3.33
CA PHE A 507 -30.97 -24.18 -3.00
C PHE A 507 -32.42 -23.91 -3.38
N TYR A 508 -32.96 -22.73 -3.05
CA TYR A 508 -34.35 -22.38 -3.38
C TYR A 508 -34.56 -22.19 -4.88
N VAL A 509 -33.60 -21.57 -5.58
CA VAL A 509 -33.64 -21.44 -7.05
C VAL A 509 -33.60 -22.83 -7.69
N ALA A 510 -32.69 -23.72 -7.26
CA ALA A 510 -32.62 -25.08 -7.77
C ALA A 510 -33.90 -25.87 -7.49
N SER A 511 -34.47 -25.76 -6.28
CA SER A 511 -35.74 -26.40 -5.91
C SER A 511 -36.92 -25.87 -6.72
N ALA A 512 -37.02 -24.55 -6.88
CA ALA A 512 -38.06 -23.91 -7.67
C ALA A 512 -37.94 -24.27 -9.16
N ALA A 513 -36.71 -24.28 -9.68
CA ALA A 513 -36.41 -24.65 -11.05
C ALA A 513 -36.77 -26.12 -11.29
N PHE A 514 -36.33 -27.06 -10.43
CA PHE A 514 -36.73 -28.47 -10.51
C PHE A 514 -38.25 -28.66 -10.52
N ARG A 515 -38.98 -27.90 -9.70
CA ARG A 515 -40.46 -27.89 -9.69
C ARG A 515 -41.06 -27.30 -10.96
N ALA A 516 -40.45 -26.26 -11.54
CA ALA A 516 -40.89 -25.62 -12.78
C ALA A 516 -40.56 -26.46 -14.03
N PHE A 517 -39.46 -27.22 -14.02
CA PHE A 517 -39.01 -28.12 -15.07
C PHE A 517 -39.85 -29.40 -15.20
N ARG A 518 -40.93 -29.54 -14.42
CA ARG A 518 -41.99 -30.54 -14.69
C ARG A 518 -42.80 -30.20 -15.96
N ALA A 519 -42.61 -29.01 -16.55
CA ALA A 519 -43.16 -28.63 -17.84
C ALA A 519 -42.27 -29.08 -19.02
N LYS A 520 -42.90 -29.65 -20.07
CA LYS A 520 -42.26 -30.20 -21.28
C LYS A 520 -41.97 -29.14 -22.35
N ASN A 521 -41.45 -27.96 -21.99
CA ASN A 521 -41.16 -26.90 -22.95
C ASN A 521 -39.67 -26.81 -23.30
N VAL A 522 -39.38 -26.52 -24.57
CA VAL A 522 -38.02 -26.54 -25.13
C VAL A 522 -37.14 -25.48 -24.47
N GLU A 523 -37.70 -24.33 -24.12
CA GLU A 523 -36.97 -23.24 -23.46
C GLU A 523 -36.45 -23.66 -22.10
N ALA A 524 -37.24 -24.41 -21.34
CA ALA A 524 -36.87 -24.85 -20.00
C ALA A 524 -35.79 -25.95 -20.05
N ILE A 525 -35.85 -26.84 -21.05
CA ILE A 525 -34.80 -27.84 -21.29
C ILE A 525 -33.47 -27.16 -21.67
N LEU A 526 -33.50 -26.13 -22.53
CA LEU A 526 -32.30 -25.39 -22.93
C LEU A 526 -31.67 -24.65 -21.73
N LEU A 527 -32.49 -24.02 -20.89
CA LEU A 527 -32.05 -23.32 -19.69
C LEU A 527 -31.47 -24.31 -18.65
N LEU A 528 -32.11 -25.47 -18.45
CA LEU A 528 -31.61 -26.50 -17.54
C LEU A 528 -30.30 -27.13 -18.05
N GLY A 529 -30.22 -27.43 -19.34
CA GLY A 529 -29.02 -28.01 -19.95
C GLY A 529 -27.82 -27.07 -19.86
N THR A 530 -28.02 -25.78 -20.15
CA THR A 530 -26.96 -24.78 -20.02
C THR A 530 -26.54 -24.57 -18.55
N ALA A 531 -27.48 -24.50 -17.61
CA ALA A 531 -27.17 -24.40 -16.18
C ALA A 531 -26.40 -25.62 -15.66
N PHE A 532 -26.78 -26.82 -16.09
CA PHE A 532 -26.10 -28.06 -15.73
C PHE A 532 -24.65 -28.10 -16.24
N ILE A 533 -24.41 -27.71 -17.50
CA ILE A 533 -23.06 -27.61 -18.09
C ILE A 533 -22.19 -26.62 -17.30
N ILE A 534 -22.72 -25.44 -16.96
CA ILE A 534 -21.99 -24.42 -16.19
C ILE A 534 -21.65 -24.92 -14.79
N LEU A 535 -22.62 -25.53 -14.09
CA LEU A 535 -22.41 -26.04 -12.73
C LEU A 535 -21.36 -27.16 -12.71
N LEU A 536 -21.41 -28.10 -13.65
CA LEU A 536 -20.42 -29.16 -13.77
C LEU A 536 -19.03 -28.62 -14.12
N GLY A 537 -18.92 -27.69 -15.06
CA GLY A 537 -17.65 -27.09 -15.48
C GLY A 537 -16.94 -26.27 -14.39
N ARG A 538 -17.67 -25.83 -13.36
CA ARG A 538 -17.12 -25.12 -12.20
C ARG A 538 -16.75 -26.03 -11.02
N THR A 539 -17.01 -27.34 -11.12
CA THR A 539 -16.68 -28.32 -10.08
C THR A 539 -15.52 -29.20 -10.50
N TYR A 540 -14.82 -29.78 -9.51
CA TYR A 540 -13.73 -30.74 -9.78
C TYR A 540 -14.20 -31.96 -10.59
N VAL A 541 -15.48 -32.33 -10.47
CA VAL A 541 -16.11 -33.43 -11.22
C VAL A 541 -16.09 -33.18 -12.73
N GLY A 542 -16.33 -31.96 -13.19
CA GLY A 542 -16.28 -31.63 -14.64
C GLY A 542 -14.89 -31.85 -15.24
N SER A 543 -13.86 -31.43 -14.50
CA SER A 543 -12.46 -31.56 -14.93
C SER A 543 -11.97 -33.00 -15.00
N LEU A 544 -12.44 -33.86 -14.10
CA LEU A 544 -12.13 -35.29 -14.15
C LEU A 544 -12.91 -35.98 -15.28
N ALA A 545 -14.19 -35.65 -15.46
CA ALA A 545 -15.03 -36.27 -16.47
C ALA A 545 -14.57 -35.97 -17.91
N THR A 546 -13.96 -34.81 -18.15
CA THR A 546 -13.41 -34.44 -19.47
C THR A 546 -11.88 -34.49 -19.52
N ALA A 547 -11.22 -35.12 -18.55
CA ALA A 547 -9.76 -35.25 -18.51
C ALA A 547 -9.18 -36.00 -19.72
N TRP A 548 -9.99 -36.84 -20.38
CA TRP A 548 -9.63 -37.55 -21.62
C TRP A 548 -9.47 -36.64 -22.85
N LEU A 549 -9.87 -35.37 -22.77
CA LEU A 549 -9.81 -34.40 -23.86
C LEU A 549 -8.57 -33.51 -23.69
N PRO A 550 -7.94 -33.08 -24.79
CA PRO A 550 -6.82 -32.14 -24.74
C PRO A 550 -7.16 -30.90 -23.92
N ARG A 551 -6.21 -30.40 -23.11
CA ARG A 551 -6.41 -29.27 -22.19
C ARG A 551 -6.97 -28.01 -22.87
N GLU A 552 -6.59 -27.79 -24.13
CA GLU A 552 -7.03 -26.64 -24.93
C GLU A 552 -8.36 -26.84 -25.68
N SER A 553 -9.01 -28.01 -25.52
CA SER A 553 -10.24 -28.28 -26.26
C SER A 553 -11.39 -27.40 -25.76
N PRO A 554 -12.15 -26.73 -26.65
CA PRO A 554 -13.31 -25.93 -26.28
C PRO A 554 -14.49 -26.79 -25.76
N LEU A 555 -14.43 -28.11 -25.97
CA LEU A 555 -15.45 -29.06 -25.51
C LEU A 555 -15.20 -29.59 -24.09
N ARG A 556 -14.07 -29.24 -23.46
CA ARG A 556 -13.88 -29.51 -22.03
C ARG A 556 -14.88 -28.70 -21.21
N LEU A 557 -15.50 -29.34 -20.22
CA LEU A 557 -16.58 -28.72 -19.44
C LEU A 557 -16.12 -27.41 -18.76
N GLU A 558 -14.86 -27.36 -18.31
CA GLU A 558 -14.24 -26.16 -17.75
C GLU A 558 -14.20 -25.00 -18.77
N ASN A 559 -13.68 -25.27 -19.97
CA ASN A 559 -13.51 -24.26 -21.03
C ASN A 559 -14.87 -23.84 -21.60
N LEU A 560 -15.76 -24.80 -21.84
CA LEU A 560 -17.11 -24.55 -22.34
C LEU A 560 -17.93 -23.70 -21.36
N SER A 561 -17.81 -23.94 -20.04
CA SER A 561 -18.43 -23.08 -19.04
C SER A 561 -17.88 -21.66 -19.10
N VAL A 562 -16.56 -21.49 -19.31
CA VAL A 562 -15.95 -20.17 -19.46
C VAL A 562 -16.45 -19.48 -20.72
N ASP A 563 -16.54 -20.17 -21.85
CA ASP A 563 -16.99 -19.60 -23.12
C ASP A 563 -18.47 -19.18 -23.08
N ILE A 564 -19.34 -20.00 -22.50
CA ILE A 564 -20.76 -19.64 -22.29
C ILE A 564 -20.87 -18.38 -21.43
N MET A 565 -20.07 -18.27 -20.35
CA MET A 565 -20.06 -17.07 -19.52
C MET A 565 -19.44 -15.86 -20.22
N ARG A 566 -18.36 -16.06 -20.97
CA ARG A 566 -17.62 -14.97 -21.61
C ARG A 566 -18.39 -14.38 -22.79
N VAL A 567 -19.09 -15.19 -23.58
CA VAL A 567 -19.80 -14.72 -24.77
C VAL A 567 -21.25 -14.39 -24.45
N PHE A 568 -22.04 -15.37 -23.99
CA PHE A 568 -23.48 -15.21 -23.85
C PHE A 568 -23.88 -14.48 -22.58
N ASN A 569 -23.28 -14.82 -21.43
CA ASN A 569 -23.59 -14.11 -20.19
C ASN A 569 -23.11 -12.65 -20.25
N SER A 570 -21.93 -12.38 -20.80
CA SER A 570 -21.47 -11.00 -20.99
C SER A 570 -22.36 -10.20 -21.95
N ALA A 571 -22.80 -10.79 -23.06
CA ALA A 571 -23.74 -10.16 -23.98
C ALA A 571 -25.09 -9.88 -23.31
N GLY A 572 -25.62 -10.83 -22.54
CA GLY A 572 -26.83 -10.67 -21.74
C GLY A 572 -26.71 -9.58 -20.69
N ASN A 573 -25.63 -9.56 -19.90
CA ASN A 573 -25.36 -8.51 -18.91
C ASN A 573 -25.24 -7.14 -19.56
N ARG A 574 -24.59 -7.03 -20.74
CA ARG A 574 -24.53 -5.77 -21.49
C ARG A 574 -25.92 -5.32 -21.92
N ALA A 575 -26.74 -6.21 -22.46
CA ALA A 575 -28.12 -5.89 -22.84
C ALA A 575 -28.98 -5.47 -21.64
N ILE A 576 -28.85 -6.16 -20.51
CA ILE A 576 -29.54 -5.81 -19.25
C ILE A 576 -29.05 -4.47 -18.73
N MET A 577 -27.74 -4.21 -18.66
CA MET A 577 -27.20 -2.93 -18.20
C MET A 577 -27.64 -1.78 -19.10
N ILE A 578 -27.61 -1.97 -20.42
CA ILE A 578 -28.12 -0.98 -21.38
C ILE A 578 -29.62 -0.75 -21.14
N GLY A 579 -30.40 -1.81 -20.96
CA GLY A 579 -31.83 -1.71 -20.67
C GLY A 579 -32.13 -1.01 -19.34
N ILE A 580 -31.36 -1.29 -18.28
CA ILE A 580 -31.46 -0.62 -16.98
C ILE A 580 -31.05 0.84 -17.12
N ALA A 581 -29.95 1.15 -17.80
CA ALA A 581 -29.49 2.52 -18.02
C ALA A 581 -30.52 3.33 -18.82
N LEU A 582 -31.10 2.76 -19.88
CA LEU A 582 -32.21 3.35 -20.64
C LEU A 582 -33.46 3.50 -19.77
N GLY A 583 -33.77 2.52 -18.91
CA GLY A 583 -34.89 2.58 -17.97
C GLY A 583 -34.72 3.68 -16.93
N ILE A 584 -33.52 3.82 -16.35
CA ILE A 584 -33.16 4.90 -15.43
C ILE A 584 -33.21 6.23 -16.17
N ALA A 585 -32.61 6.36 -17.35
CA ALA A 585 -32.65 7.58 -18.14
C ALA A 585 -34.09 7.98 -18.51
N SER A 586 -34.93 7.03 -18.90
CA SER A 586 -36.35 7.25 -19.19
C SER A 586 -37.12 7.67 -17.93
N THR A 587 -36.88 7.02 -16.79
CA THR A 587 -37.54 7.35 -15.52
C THR A 587 -37.09 8.71 -15.01
N SER A 588 -35.78 8.99 -15.04
CA SER A 588 -35.21 10.30 -14.72
C SER A 588 -35.77 11.38 -15.64
N LEU A 589 -35.89 11.13 -16.95
CA LEU A 589 -36.50 12.07 -17.89
C LEU A 589 -37.98 12.30 -17.59
N LYS A 590 -38.75 11.26 -17.25
CA LYS A 590 -40.16 11.39 -16.82
C LYS A 590 -40.29 12.22 -15.54
N ILE A 591 -39.35 12.07 -14.60
CA ILE A 591 -39.28 12.87 -13.37
C ILE A 591 -38.92 14.33 -13.70
N LEU A 592 -37.89 14.55 -14.54
CA LEU A 592 -37.43 15.89 -14.97
C LEU A 592 -38.52 16.66 -15.71
N LEU A 593 -39.27 15.98 -16.58
CA LEU A 593 -40.40 16.55 -17.33
C LEU A 593 -41.68 16.66 -16.47
N GLY A 594 -41.66 16.20 -15.22
CA GLY A 594 -42.79 16.28 -14.28
C GLY A 594 -43.98 15.37 -14.63
N ILE A 595 -43.76 14.36 -15.47
CA ILE A 595 -44.74 13.36 -15.90
C ILE A 595 -44.94 12.31 -14.79
N ASP A 596 -43.86 11.87 -14.14
CA ASP A 596 -43.93 10.98 -12.98
C ASP A 596 -43.87 11.78 -11.67
N ARG A 597 -44.93 11.68 -10.85
CA ARG A 597 -45.12 12.46 -9.61
C ARG A 597 -45.03 11.61 -8.34
N SER A 598 -44.69 10.33 -8.46
CA SER A 598 -44.70 9.34 -7.36
C SER A 598 -43.85 9.75 -6.15
N HIS A 599 -42.70 10.40 -6.37
CA HIS A 599 -41.80 10.86 -5.31
C HIS A 599 -42.26 12.13 -4.57
N ILE A 600 -43.37 12.76 -5.00
CA ILE A 600 -43.83 14.05 -4.47
C ILE A 600 -45.00 13.89 -3.48
N GLY A 601 -45.19 12.68 -2.94
CA GLY A 601 -46.11 12.42 -1.81
C GLY A 601 -47.59 12.65 -2.13
N GLY A 602 -48.02 12.38 -3.36
CA GLY A 602 -49.44 12.34 -3.70
C GLY A 602 -50.07 11.08 -3.12
N LYS A 603 -51.01 11.25 -2.20
CA LYS A 603 -51.97 10.19 -1.85
C LYS A 603 -52.88 10.00 -3.08
N ASP A 604 -52.69 8.88 -3.76
CA ASP A 604 -53.77 8.09 -4.33
C ASP A 604 -53.62 6.67 -3.76
#